data_AF-A0AAV8XR14-F1
#
_entry.id   AF-A0AAV8XR14-F1
#
_cell.length_a   1.000
_cell.length_b   1.000
_cell.length_c   1.000
_cell.angle_alpha   90.00
_cell.angle_beta   90.00
_cell.angle_gamma   90.00
#
_symmetry.space_group_name_H-M   'P 1'
#
loop_
_entity.id
_entity.type
_entity.pdbx_description
1 polymer ?
#
loop_
_entity_poly.entity_id
_entity_poly.type
_entity_poly.pdbx_seq_one_letter_code
_entity_poly.pdbx_strand_id
1 'polypeptide(L)'
;MDTEIEALLAADSQSYKECLEKFIQNAEKTFTFPELTDSNKRTDLWKYLCNNVKITEDEDILKNCFVAIRILSAIKLPVCLEAQKSLCNIIFNCREAANKCCNNGILGGIMERIKHYKEPEIPEDIKFFDMKLLFLISAICPQVRDELKCELQTLIEILELILKEAAENHAHHEELPPVFLNDKQVDIVCELLKALFNLTVHVDDTNAEAMAQLIILTEVLRNYLLISTTDLEKTWTLRNNVINLLTNIPNECYKYLLLPIQDGHRVPKNLQFEGENMTAIFEILMFLKAKFNDEVKISNQNEMLSPVVTVLLKGATSNRPIRKFLRNHILPPLKDVHTRPEQGTTLRNHLCRLLTTPITQLNDVVAELLFVLCKKNVARMIKYTGYGNAAGLFAQRGLLAGGRDKGETEYSSDSSDSETEEYADHKHGINPVLGCYEEPHPNVMETMSEEQKEYEAMKLVELMDSLMKCGTIKPCRIGEDGKPKPVEHILELQEGLKAQQVHGNSSDSD
;
A
#
# COMPACT_ATOMS: atom_id res chain seq x y z
N MET A 1 -8.89 -49.21 -8.32
CA MET A 1 -9.08 -49.21 -9.79
C MET A 1 -7.95 -49.94 -10.51
N ASP A 2 -6.90 -50.36 -9.78
CA ASP A 2 -5.75 -51.08 -10.32
C ASP A 2 -6.12 -52.41 -11.01
N THR A 3 -7.04 -53.17 -10.40
CA THR A 3 -7.56 -54.43 -10.95
C THR A 3 -8.25 -54.25 -12.28
N GLU A 4 -8.94 -53.12 -12.50
CA GLU A 4 -9.64 -52.81 -13.74
C GLU A 4 -8.71 -52.30 -14.82
N ILE A 5 -7.66 -51.56 -14.45
CA ILE A 5 -6.60 -51.14 -15.38
C ILE A 5 -5.80 -52.35 -15.87
N GLU A 6 -5.43 -53.25 -14.96
CA GLU A 6 -4.74 -54.50 -15.31
C GLU A 6 -5.64 -55.44 -16.14
N ALA A 7 -6.93 -55.54 -15.80
CA ALA A 7 -7.90 -56.28 -16.61
C ALA A 7 -8.06 -55.68 -18.01
N LEU A 8 -8.08 -54.34 -18.14
CA LEU A 8 -8.19 -53.67 -19.43
C LEU A 8 -6.93 -53.84 -20.30
N LEU A 9 -5.74 -53.83 -19.69
CA LEU A 9 -4.47 -54.09 -20.37
C LEU A 9 -4.29 -55.56 -20.77
N ALA A 10 -4.92 -56.50 -20.04
CA ALA A 10 -4.89 -57.94 -20.32
C ALA A 10 -6.09 -58.43 -21.16
N ALA A 11 -7.05 -57.55 -21.47
CA ALA A 11 -8.28 -57.92 -22.17
C ALA A 11 -8.03 -58.33 -23.62
N ASP A 12 -8.70 -59.41 -24.04
CA ASP A 12 -8.76 -59.85 -25.43
C ASP A 12 -9.88 -59.14 -26.21
N SER A 13 -9.96 -59.38 -27.52
CA SER A 13 -10.93 -58.70 -28.41
C SER A 13 -12.41 -58.94 -28.04
N GLN A 14 -12.72 -59.95 -27.22
CA GLN A 14 -14.09 -60.26 -26.79
C GLN A 14 -14.44 -59.63 -25.44
N SER A 15 -13.47 -59.50 -24.53
CA SER A 15 -13.66 -58.94 -23.18
C SER A 15 -13.35 -57.44 -23.08
N TYR A 16 -12.69 -56.86 -24.09
CA TYR A 16 -12.27 -55.47 -24.10
C TYR A 16 -13.42 -54.47 -23.92
N LYS A 17 -14.53 -54.67 -24.64
CA LYS A 17 -15.69 -53.76 -24.56
C LYS A 17 -16.25 -53.70 -23.14
N GLU A 18 -16.41 -54.84 -22.48
CA GLU A 18 -16.94 -54.92 -21.12
C GLU A 18 -15.97 -54.35 -20.08
N CYS A 19 -14.66 -54.60 -20.25
CA CYS A 19 -13.63 -54.03 -19.38
C CYS A 19 -13.55 -52.49 -19.50
N LEU A 20 -13.68 -51.98 -20.72
CA LEU A 20 -13.65 -50.54 -21.01
C LEU A 20 -14.88 -49.83 -20.44
N GLU A 21 -16.07 -50.43 -20.57
CA GLU A 21 -17.31 -49.90 -19.97
C GLU A 21 -17.25 -49.91 -18.44
N LYS A 22 -16.73 -50.98 -17.82
CA LYS A 22 -16.50 -51.05 -16.37
C LYS A 22 -15.49 -49.99 -15.90
N PHE A 23 -14.41 -49.78 -16.64
CA PHE A 23 -13.44 -48.73 -16.35
C PHE A 23 -14.09 -47.33 -16.37
N ILE A 24 -14.88 -47.02 -17.41
CA ILE A 24 -15.58 -45.73 -17.54
C ILE A 24 -16.59 -45.54 -16.40
N GLN A 25 -17.43 -46.53 -16.11
CA GLN A 25 -18.46 -46.45 -15.07
C GLN A 25 -17.86 -46.27 -13.66
N ASN A 26 -16.70 -46.85 -13.39
CA ASN A 26 -16.01 -46.67 -12.12
C ASN A 26 -15.24 -45.34 -12.07
N ALA A 27 -14.68 -44.89 -13.20
CA ALA A 27 -14.00 -43.61 -13.30
C ALA A 27 -14.97 -42.41 -13.24
N GLU A 28 -16.23 -42.56 -13.66
CA GLU A 28 -17.26 -41.53 -13.45
C GLU A 28 -17.70 -41.38 -11.99
N LYS A 29 -17.45 -42.39 -11.15
CA LYS A 29 -17.80 -42.39 -9.72
C LYS A 29 -16.66 -41.97 -8.80
N THR A 30 -15.45 -41.78 -9.34
CA THR A 30 -14.23 -41.58 -8.56
C THR A 30 -13.45 -40.38 -9.10
N PHE A 31 -13.18 -39.37 -8.26
CA PHE A 31 -12.54 -38.11 -8.69
C PHE A 31 -11.00 -38.15 -8.64
N THR A 32 -10.41 -39.11 -7.91
CA THR A 32 -8.96 -39.26 -7.76
C THR A 32 -8.49 -40.66 -8.15
N PHE A 33 -7.31 -40.73 -8.80
CA PHE A 33 -6.75 -41.98 -9.34
C PHE A 33 -5.27 -42.16 -8.93
N PRO A 34 -5.01 -42.56 -7.67
CA PRO A 34 -3.65 -42.74 -7.16
C PRO A 34 -2.82 -43.69 -8.03
N GLU A 35 -3.42 -44.76 -8.56
CA GLU A 35 -2.73 -45.78 -9.36
C GLU A 35 -2.30 -45.28 -10.75
N LEU A 36 -2.92 -44.20 -11.24
CA LEU A 36 -2.58 -43.55 -12.52
C LEU A 36 -1.57 -42.40 -12.34
N THR A 37 -1.13 -42.11 -11.11
CA THR A 37 0.01 -41.21 -10.85
C THR A 37 1.36 -41.90 -11.10
N ASP A 38 1.39 -43.24 -11.14
CA ASP A 38 2.53 -44.00 -11.63
C ASP A 38 2.69 -43.81 -13.15
N SER A 39 3.79 -43.18 -13.55
CA SER A 39 4.08 -42.81 -14.94
C SER A 39 4.08 -43.99 -15.92
N ASN A 40 4.37 -45.21 -15.45
CA ASN A 40 4.44 -46.39 -16.31
C ASN A 40 3.03 -46.89 -16.68
N LYS A 41 2.18 -47.18 -15.69
CA LYS A 41 0.82 -47.71 -15.91
C LYS A 41 -0.05 -46.78 -16.76
N ARG A 42 0.04 -45.46 -16.53
CA ARG A 42 -0.69 -44.46 -17.32
C ARG A 42 -0.22 -44.42 -18.78
N THR A 43 1.09 -44.46 -19.00
CA THR A 43 1.67 -44.42 -20.35
C THR A 43 1.30 -45.67 -21.14
N ASP A 44 1.31 -46.82 -20.49
CA ASP A 44 0.94 -48.10 -21.11
C ASP A 44 -0.53 -48.14 -21.46
N LEU A 45 -1.41 -47.71 -20.55
CA LEU A 45 -2.84 -47.60 -20.82
C LEU A 45 -3.16 -46.58 -21.93
N TRP A 46 -2.47 -45.44 -21.96
CA TRP A 46 -2.63 -44.44 -23.02
C TRP A 46 -2.22 -44.99 -24.39
N LYS A 47 -1.08 -45.68 -24.48
CA LYS A 47 -0.62 -46.33 -25.72
C LYS A 47 -1.60 -47.43 -26.16
N TYR A 48 -2.09 -48.22 -25.21
CA TYR A 48 -3.04 -49.30 -25.47
C TYR A 48 -4.37 -48.77 -26.04
N LEU A 49 -4.95 -47.75 -25.44
CA LEU A 49 -6.18 -47.10 -25.93
C LEU A 49 -5.95 -46.45 -27.31
N CYS A 50 -4.84 -45.74 -27.51
CA CYS A 50 -4.52 -45.12 -28.80
C CYS A 50 -4.29 -46.13 -29.93
N ASN A 51 -3.73 -47.31 -29.63
CA ASN A 51 -3.59 -48.37 -30.61
C ASN A 51 -4.95 -49.00 -30.94
N ASN A 52 -5.82 -49.24 -29.96
CA ASN A 52 -7.16 -49.79 -30.20
C ASN A 52 -8.04 -48.84 -31.03
N VAL A 53 -7.95 -47.52 -30.80
CA VAL A 53 -8.64 -46.50 -31.64
C VAL A 53 -8.23 -46.58 -33.11
N LYS A 54 -6.99 -47.00 -33.42
CA LYS A 54 -6.50 -47.14 -34.81
C LYS A 54 -6.96 -48.43 -35.49
N ILE A 55 -7.35 -49.44 -34.72
CA ILE A 55 -7.60 -50.81 -35.22
C ILE A 55 -9.11 -51.11 -35.24
N THR A 56 -9.89 -50.53 -34.33
CA THR A 56 -11.32 -50.83 -34.20
C THR A 56 -12.17 -50.10 -35.24
N GLU A 57 -13.10 -50.81 -35.87
CA GLU A 57 -14.17 -50.26 -36.71
C GLU A 57 -15.52 -50.15 -35.96
N ASP A 58 -15.58 -50.64 -34.72
CA ASP A 58 -16.78 -50.57 -33.86
C ASP A 58 -16.92 -49.17 -33.24
N GLU A 59 -18.02 -48.48 -33.57
CA GLU A 59 -18.32 -47.11 -33.13
C GLU A 59 -18.50 -46.97 -31.60
N ASP A 60 -19.06 -47.99 -30.93
CA ASP A 60 -19.24 -47.96 -29.46
C ASP A 60 -17.89 -48.06 -28.76
N ILE A 61 -17.02 -48.96 -29.25
CA ILE A 61 -15.67 -49.11 -28.73
C ILE A 61 -14.86 -47.84 -28.97
N LEU A 62 -14.99 -47.23 -30.15
CA LEU A 62 -14.33 -45.98 -30.50
C LEU A 62 -14.76 -44.85 -29.56
N LYS A 63 -16.06 -44.68 -29.33
CA LYS A 63 -16.64 -43.70 -28.39
C LYS A 63 -16.12 -43.92 -26.98
N ASN A 64 -16.17 -45.15 -26.48
CA ASN A 64 -15.70 -45.48 -25.14
C ASN A 64 -14.19 -45.27 -24.99
N CYS A 65 -13.39 -45.54 -26.02
CA CYS A 65 -11.96 -45.24 -26.02
C CYS A 65 -11.70 -43.72 -25.89
N PHE A 66 -12.46 -42.89 -26.60
CA PHE A 66 -12.33 -41.43 -26.48
C PHE A 66 -12.78 -40.91 -25.11
N VAL A 67 -13.80 -41.51 -24.51
CA VAL A 67 -14.22 -41.19 -23.13
C VAL A 67 -13.13 -41.59 -22.13
N ALA A 68 -12.52 -42.77 -22.27
CA ALA A 68 -11.40 -43.20 -21.44
C ALA A 68 -10.15 -42.33 -21.64
N ILE A 69 -9.81 -41.94 -22.88
CA ILE A 69 -8.74 -40.99 -23.18
C ILE A 69 -9.04 -39.61 -22.56
N ARG A 70 -10.30 -39.15 -22.61
CA ARG A 70 -10.74 -37.91 -21.96
C ARG A 70 -10.52 -38.00 -20.45
N ILE A 71 -10.88 -39.10 -19.81
CA ILE A 71 -10.68 -39.36 -18.36
C ILE A 71 -9.19 -39.39 -18.02
N LEU A 72 -8.35 -40.10 -18.79
CA LEU A 72 -6.89 -40.09 -18.63
C LEU A 72 -6.28 -38.72 -18.86
N SER A 73 -6.93 -37.91 -19.69
CA SER A 73 -6.59 -36.52 -19.93
C SER A 73 -7.24 -35.56 -18.92
N ALA A 74 -8.15 -36.00 -18.05
CA ALA A 74 -8.67 -35.19 -16.95
C ALA A 74 -7.67 -35.15 -15.77
N ILE A 75 -6.73 -36.10 -15.72
CA ILE A 75 -5.55 -36.13 -14.83
C ILE A 75 -4.49 -35.12 -15.31
N LYS A 76 -4.89 -33.85 -15.52
CA LYS A 76 -4.17 -32.82 -16.31
C LYS A 76 -3.68 -31.62 -15.50
N LEU A 77 -3.33 -31.79 -14.23
CA LEU A 77 -2.66 -30.73 -13.45
C LEU A 77 -1.53 -30.01 -14.24
N PRO A 78 -0.61 -30.72 -14.93
CA PRO A 78 0.45 -30.08 -15.71
C PRO A 78 -0.05 -29.27 -16.92
N VAL A 79 -1.08 -29.76 -17.62
CA VAL A 79 -1.63 -29.05 -18.79
C VAL A 79 -2.48 -27.86 -18.37
N CYS A 80 -3.21 -27.97 -17.26
CA CYS A 80 -3.94 -26.85 -16.66
C CYS A 80 -2.97 -25.73 -16.28
N LEU A 81 -1.88 -26.09 -15.60
CA LEU A 81 -0.84 -25.16 -15.18
C LEU A 81 -0.19 -24.44 -16.38
N GLU A 82 0.22 -25.18 -17.42
CA GLU A 82 0.82 -24.58 -18.62
C GLU A 82 -0.19 -23.73 -19.42
N ALA A 83 -1.47 -24.12 -19.43
CA ALA A 83 -2.53 -23.32 -20.03
C ALA A 83 -2.71 -21.99 -19.27
N GLN A 84 -2.75 -22.02 -17.94
CA GLN A 84 -2.86 -20.80 -17.11
C GLN A 84 -1.65 -19.88 -17.28
N LYS A 85 -0.42 -20.43 -17.33
CA LYS A 85 0.80 -19.67 -17.64
C LYS A 85 0.70 -18.98 -19.00
N SER A 86 0.29 -19.73 -20.03
CA SER A 86 0.10 -19.21 -21.38
C SER A 86 -0.96 -18.11 -21.43
N LEU A 87 -2.09 -18.33 -20.75
CA LEU A 87 -3.17 -17.35 -20.61
C LEU A 87 -2.69 -16.07 -19.92
N CYS A 88 -1.93 -16.16 -18.83
CA CYS A 88 -1.35 -14.98 -18.17
C CYS A 88 -0.53 -14.14 -19.14
N ASN A 89 0.36 -14.79 -19.92
CA ASN A 89 1.21 -14.11 -20.88
C ASN A 89 0.40 -13.47 -22.02
N ILE A 90 -0.64 -14.16 -22.51
CA ILE A 90 -1.52 -13.63 -23.56
C ILE A 90 -2.31 -12.43 -23.04
N ILE A 91 -2.93 -12.53 -21.87
CA ILE A 91 -3.75 -11.47 -21.27
C ILE A 91 -2.89 -10.24 -20.97
N PHE A 92 -1.70 -10.44 -20.41
CA PHE A 92 -0.78 -9.35 -20.09
C PHE A 92 -0.34 -8.54 -21.32
N ASN A 93 -0.09 -9.20 -22.44
CA ASN A 93 0.42 -8.54 -23.65
C ASN A 93 -0.68 -8.12 -24.65
N CYS A 94 -1.89 -8.70 -24.56
CA CYS A 94 -2.95 -8.50 -25.54
C CYS A 94 -4.27 -8.10 -24.88
N ARG A 95 -4.54 -6.79 -24.87
CA ARG A 95 -5.77 -6.21 -24.30
C ARG A 95 -7.06 -6.73 -24.95
N GLU A 96 -7.03 -7.00 -26.26
CA GLU A 96 -8.19 -7.60 -26.95
C GLU A 96 -8.48 -9.03 -26.46
N ALA A 97 -7.43 -9.79 -26.14
CA ALA A 97 -7.58 -11.13 -25.59
C ALA A 97 -8.10 -11.07 -24.15
N ALA A 98 -7.60 -10.11 -23.35
CA ALA A 98 -8.11 -9.85 -22.01
C ALA A 98 -9.62 -9.53 -22.00
N ASN A 99 -10.08 -8.63 -22.89
CA ASN A 99 -11.50 -8.29 -23.01
C ASN A 99 -12.37 -9.50 -23.41
N LYS A 100 -11.83 -10.41 -24.24
CA LYS A 100 -12.54 -11.65 -24.59
C LYS A 100 -12.65 -12.61 -23.40
N CYS A 101 -11.72 -12.59 -22.45
CA CYS A 101 -11.78 -13.47 -21.27
C CYS A 101 -13.03 -13.23 -20.41
N CYS A 102 -13.60 -12.01 -20.45
CA CYS A 102 -14.85 -11.66 -19.78
C CYS A 102 -16.06 -12.45 -20.30
N ASN A 103 -16.07 -12.77 -21.59
CA ASN A 103 -17.26 -13.33 -22.26
C ASN A 103 -17.14 -14.83 -22.55
N ASN A 104 -15.95 -15.41 -22.34
CA ASN A 104 -15.62 -16.77 -22.78
C ASN A 104 -15.73 -17.81 -21.65
N GLY A 105 -16.30 -17.45 -20.50
CA GLY A 105 -16.45 -18.34 -19.34
C GLY A 105 -15.16 -18.60 -18.54
N ILE A 106 -14.03 -17.99 -18.92
CA ILE A 106 -12.75 -18.14 -18.21
C ILE A 106 -12.87 -17.60 -16.79
N LEU A 107 -13.44 -16.40 -16.64
CA LEU A 107 -13.65 -15.79 -15.32
C LEU A 107 -14.55 -16.65 -14.43
N GLY A 108 -15.67 -17.12 -14.98
CA GLY A 108 -16.60 -18.00 -14.26
C GLY A 108 -15.92 -19.29 -13.78
N GLY A 109 -15.13 -19.94 -14.63
CA GLY A 109 -14.38 -21.15 -14.25
C GLY A 109 -13.29 -20.90 -13.21
N ILE A 110 -12.60 -19.75 -13.26
CA ILE A 110 -11.65 -19.35 -12.21
C ILE A 110 -12.41 -19.13 -10.90
N MET A 111 -13.52 -18.39 -10.92
CA MET A 111 -14.31 -18.10 -9.72
C MET A 111 -14.89 -19.37 -9.09
N GLU A 112 -15.38 -20.31 -9.89
CA GLU A 112 -15.85 -21.60 -9.42
C GLU A 112 -14.72 -22.38 -8.71
N ARG A 113 -13.50 -22.38 -9.27
CA ARG A 113 -12.35 -23.00 -8.62
C ARG A 113 -11.90 -22.28 -7.35
N ILE A 114 -11.99 -20.96 -7.32
CA ILE A 114 -11.71 -20.13 -6.12
C ILE A 114 -12.72 -20.45 -5.00
N LYS A 115 -13.99 -20.67 -5.31
CA LYS A 115 -15.00 -21.07 -4.30
C LYS A 115 -14.68 -22.43 -3.65
N HIS A 116 -13.96 -23.29 -4.37
CA HIS A 116 -13.52 -24.60 -3.89
C HIS A 116 -12.05 -24.60 -3.44
N TYR A 117 -11.48 -23.44 -3.06
CA TYR A 117 -10.07 -23.29 -2.68
C TYR A 117 -9.60 -24.26 -1.57
N LYS A 118 -10.53 -24.66 -0.68
CA LYS A 118 -10.28 -25.60 0.44
C LYS A 118 -10.03 -27.03 -0.01
N GLU A 119 -10.34 -27.39 -1.25
CA GLU A 119 -10.19 -28.75 -1.73
C GLU A 119 -8.69 -29.10 -1.88
N PRO A 120 -8.21 -30.19 -1.23
CA PRO A 120 -6.80 -30.57 -1.27
C PRO A 120 -6.33 -31.03 -2.66
N GLU A 121 -7.26 -31.23 -3.59
CA GLU A 121 -7.00 -31.69 -4.95
C GLU A 121 -6.39 -30.60 -5.85
N ILE A 122 -6.48 -29.33 -5.47
CA ILE A 122 -5.95 -28.21 -6.25
C ILE A 122 -4.52 -27.87 -5.78
N PRO A 123 -3.49 -28.00 -6.63
CA PRO A 123 -2.13 -27.60 -6.29
C PRO A 123 -1.98 -26.11 -6.04
N GLU A 124 -1.03 -25.75 -5.18
CA GLU A 124 -0.62 -24.37 -4.90
C GLU A 124 -0.24 -23.60 -6.17
N ASP A 125 0.42 -24.24 -7.14
CA ASP A 125 0.79 -23.57 -8.40
C ASP A 125 -0.45 -23.14 -9.20
N ILE A 126 -1.50 -23.98 -9.23
CA ILE A 126 -2.76 -23.65 -9.89
C ILE A 126 -3.46 -22.51 -9.14
N LYS A 127 -3.49 -22.58 -7.80
CA LYS A 127 -4.04 -21.52 -6.94
C LYS A 127 -3.33 -20.18 -7.17
N PHE A 128 -2.00 -20.19 -7.29
CA PHE A 128 -1.22 -19.00 -7.61
C PHE A 128 -1.63 -18.39 -8.95
N PHE A 129 -1.72 -19.21 -10.01
CA PHE A 129 -2.08 -18.70 -11.33
C PHE A 129 -3.55 -18.27 -11.41
N ASP A 130 -4.44 -18.82 -10.59
CA ASP A 130 -5.81 -18.30 -10.45
C ASP A 130 -5.84 -16.88 -9.90
N MET A 131 -5.13 -16.64 -8.80
CA MET A 131 -5.01 -15.31 -8.22
C MET A 131 -4.35 -14.33 -9.18
N LYS A 132 -3.31 -14.78 -9.91
CA LYS A 132 -2.62 -13.98 -10.91
C LYS A 132 -3.54 -13.63 -12.10
N LEU A 133 -4.31 -14.58 -12.62
CA LEU A 133 -5.27 -14.33 -13.68
C LEU A 133 -6.37 -13.37 -13.21
N LEU A 134 -6.87 -13.54 -11.98
CA LEU A 134 -7.84 -12.63 -11.37
C LEU A 134 -7.28 -11.21 -11.27
N PHE A 135 -6.04 -11.05 -10.82
CA PHE A 135 -5.33 -9.77 -10.79
C PHE A 135 -5.20 -9.16 -12.19
N LEU A 136 -4.70 -9.92 -13.18
CA LEU A 136 -4.49 -9.42 -14.54
C LEU A 136 -5.80 -9.00 -15.23
N ILE A 137 -6.84 -9.83 -15.12
CA ILE A 137 -8.14 -9.55 -15.73
C ILE A 137 -8.77 -8.32 -15.08
N SER A 138 -8.77 -8.25 -13.74
CA SER A 138 -9.31 -7.09 -13.01
C SER A 138 -8.50 -5.81 -13.26
N ALA A 139 -7.20 -5.90 -13.51
CA ALA A 139 -6.36 -4.75 -13.87
C ALA A 139 -6.72 -4.20 -15.26
N ILE A 140 -6.81 -5.08 -16.26
CA ILE A 140 -6.93 -4.70 -17.68
C ILE A 140 -8.38 -4.39 -18.09
N CYS A 141 -9.35 -5.04 -17.44
CA CYS A 141 -10.78 -4.98 -17.77
C CYS A 141 -11.59 -4.43 -16.58
N PRO A 142 -11.68 -3.10 -16.40
CA PRO A 142 -12.39 -2.49 -15.27
C PRO A 142 -13.86 -2.91 -15.15
N GLN A 143 -14.52 -3.20 -16.29
CA GLN A 143 -15.91 -3.66 -16.34
C GLN A 143 -16.17 -4.96 -15.56
N VAL A 144 -15.12 -5.78 -15.36
CA VAL A 144 -15.21 -7.05 -14.61
C VAL A 144 -15.20 -6.82 -13.10
N ARG A 145 -14.68 -5.68 -12.64
CA ARG A 145 -14.53 -5.42 -11.20
C ARG A 145 -15.86 -5.43 -10.48
N ASP A 146 -16.91 -4.91 -11.10
CA ASP A 146 -18.24 -4.88 -10.48
C ASP A 146 -18.85 -6.28 -10.32
N GLU A 147 -18.61 -7.18 -11.27
CA GLU A 147 -18.99 -8.61 -11.15
C GLU A 147 -18.19 -9.29 -10.03
N LEU A 148 -16.88 -9.01 -9.95
CA LEU A 148 -16.00 -9.61 -8.94
C LEU A 148 -16.18 -9.04 -7.53
N LYS A 149 -16.74 -7.85 -7.37
CA LYS A 149 -17.03 -7.27 -6.04
C LYS A 149 -17.98 -8.13 -5.22
N CYS A 150 -18.91 -8.86 -5.87
CA CYS A 150 -19.78 -9.81 -5.20
C CYS A 150 -19.01 -10.95 -4.51
N GLU A 151 -17.77 -11.19 -4.93
CA GLU A 151 -16.92 -12.28 -4.45
C GLU A 151 -15.84 -11.77 -3.48
N LEU A 152 -15.90 -10.49 -3.09
CA LEU A 152 -14.93 -9.87 -2.17
C LEU A 152 -14.83 -10.64 -0.86
N GLN A 153 -15.97 -11.05 -0.30
CA GLN A 153 -16.04 -11.85 0.92
C GLN A 153 -15.28 -13.18 0.78
N THR A 154 -15.48 -13.91 -0.32
CA THR A 154 -14.80 -15.17 -0.58
C THR A 154 -13.28 -14.99 -0.69
N LEU A 155 -12.82 -13.91 -1.31
CA LEU A 155 -11.39 -13.60 -1.40
C LEU A 155 -10.78 -13.25 -0.03
N ILE A 156 -11.53 -12.57 0.84
CA ILE A 156 -11.12 -12.30 2.23
C ILE A 156 -11.05 -13.61 3.03
N GLU A 157 -12.04 -14.50 2.88
CA GLU A 157 -12.05 -15.80 3.55
C GLU A 157 -10.87 -16.69 3.14
N ILE A 158 -10.40 -16.58 1.89
CA ILE A 158 -9.18 -17.27 1.43
C ILE A 158 -7.95 -16.73 2.16
N LEU A 159 -7.83 -15.42 2.34
CA LEU A 159 -6.75 -14.84 3.13
C LEU A 159 -6.77 -15.34 4.57
N GLU A 160 -7.95 -15.43 5.20
CA GLU A 160 -8.09 -15.97 6.56
C GLU A 160 -7.74 -17.46 6.64
N LEU A 161 -8.16 -18.23 5.63
CA LEU A 161 -7.83 -19.65 5.53
C LEU A 161 -6.33 -19.89 5.45
N ILE A 162 -5.62 -19.13 4.61
CA ILE A 162 -4.15 -19.26 4.49
C ILE A 162 -3.47 -18.92 5.82
N LEU A 163 -3.93 -17.91 6.56
CA LEU A 163 -3.44 -17.61 7.91
C LEU A 163 -3.66 -18.78 8.87
N LYS A 164 -4.84 -19.41 8.81
CA LYS A 164 -5.19 -20.55 9.65
C LYS A 164 -4.33 -21.78 9.33
N GLU A 165 -4.17 -22.12 8.05
CA GLU A 165 -3.30 -23.21 7.60
C GLU A 165 -1.84 -22.98 8.04
N ALA A 166 -1.36 -21.74 7.92
CA ALA A 166 -0.03 -21.37 8.40
C ALA A 166 0.10 -21.60 9.92
N ALA A 167 -0.87 -21.17 10.72
CA ALA A 167 -0.86 -21.38 12.17
C ALA A 167 -0.92 -22.86 12.57
N GLU A 168 -1.76 -23.66 11.90
CA GLU A 168 -1.89 -25.11 12.17
C GLU A 168 -0.60 -25.86 11.85
N ASN A 169 0.03 -25.58 10.70
CA ASN A 169 1.31 -26.18 10.33
C ASN A 169 2.43 -25.85 11.35
N HIS A 170 2.33 -24.71 12.03
CA HIS A 170 3.32 -24.27 13.03
C HIS A 170 3.10 -24.86 14.41
N ALA A 171 1.87 -25.21 14.77
CA ALA A 171 1.60 -25.96 16.00
C ALA A 171 2.37 -27.30 16.06
N HIS A 172 2.86 -27.78 14.90
CA HIS A 172 3.68 -28.98 14.76
C HIS A 172 5.21 -28.72 14.77
N HIS A 173 5.67 -27.45 14.79
CA HIS A 173 7.09 -27.08 14.75
C HIS A 173 7.46 -26.13 15.91
N GLU A 174 8.14 -26.64 16.95
CA GLU A 174 8.46 -25.89 18.17
C GLU A 174 9.48 -24.74 18.00
N GLU A 175 10.24 -24.70 16.89
CA GLU A 175 11.37 -23.77 16.70
C GLU A 175 11.03 -22.48 15.91
N LEU A 176 9.83 -22.40 15.32
CA LEU A 176 9.44 -21.27 14.45
C LEU A 176 8.62 -20.20 15.19
N PRO A 177 8.63 -18.93 14.73
CA PRO A 177 7.74 -17.90 15.26
C PRO A 177 6.26 -18.31 15.13
N PRO A 178 5.34 -17.76 15.95
CA PRO A 178 4.00 -18.32 16.18
C PRO A 178 3.12 -18.46 14.92
N VAL A 179 3.38 -17.69 13.87
CA VAL A 179 2.80 -17.89 12.52
C VAL A 179 3.85 -17.50 11.48
N PHE A 180 4.12 -18.38 10.51
CA PHE A 180 5.02 -18.09 9.40
C PHE A 180 4.50 -18.66 8.08
N LEU A 181 4.74 -17.90 7.00
CA LEU A 181 4.32 -18.26 5.64
C LEU A 181 5.50 -18.80 4.84
N ASN A 182 5.28 -19.92 4.16
CA ASN A 182 6.24 -20.43 3.18
C ASN A 182 6.22 -19.58 1.88
N ASP A 183 7.23 -19.75 1.02
CA ASP A 183 7.38 -18.95 -0.20
C ASP A 183 6.16 -18.97 -1.12
N LYS A 184 5.55 -20.16 -1.29
CA LYS A 184 4.39 -20.32 -2.18
C LYS A 184 3.14 -19.65 -1.61
N GLN A 185 2.92 -19.75 -0.31
CA GLN A 185 1.83 -19.05 0.37
C GLN A 185 2.01 -17.53 0.23
N VAL A 186 3.24 -17.02 0.42
CA VAL A 186 3.54 -15.60 0.20
C VAL A 186 3.21 -15.17 -1.23
N ASP A 187 3.58 -15.98 -2.24
CA ASP A 187 3.33 -15.66 -3.64
C ASP A 187 1.83 -15.65 -3.98
N ILE A 188 1.06 -16.63 -3.49
CA ILE A 188 -0.41 -16.66 -3.64
C ILE A 188 -1.05 -15.46 -2.98
N VAL A 189 -0.68 -15.17 -1.73
CA VAL A 189 -1.21 -14.03 -0.96
C VAL A 189 -0.88 -12.72 -1.67
N CYS A 190 0.33 -12.55 -2.20
CA CYS A 190 0.70 -11.33 -2.91
C CYS A 190 -0.17 -11.11 -4.17
N GLU A 191 -0.44 -12.14 -4.97
CA GLU A 191 -1.33 -12.01 -6.13
C GLU A 191 -2.79 -11.75 -5.71
N LEU A 192 -3.25 -12.38 -4.62
CA LEU A 192 -4.58 -12.14 -4.06
C LEU A 192 -4.73 -10.70 -3.53
N LEU A 193 -3.73 -10.17 -2.82
CA LEU A 193 -3.71 -8.78 -2.35
C LEU A 193 -3.75 -7.78 -3.52
N LYS A 194 -3.07 -8.07 -4.63
CA LYS A 194 -3.13 -7.24 -5.85
C LYS A 194 -4.50 -7.29 -6.53
N ALA A 195 -5.13 -8.47 -6.58
CA ALA A 195 -6.50 -8.59 -7.07
C ALA A 195 -7.47 -7.79 -6.19
N LEU A 196 -7.38 -7.93 -4.86
CA LEU A 196 -8.15 -7.15 -3.90
C LEU A 196 -7.90 -5.64 -4.03
N PHE A 197 -6.66 -5.22 -4.32
CA PHE A 197 -6.35 -3.81 -4.59
C PHE A 197 -7.18 -3.29 -5.77
N ASN A 198 -7.22 -4.02 -6.89
CA ASN A 198 -8.01 -3.61 -8.05
C ASN A 198 -9.52 -3.54 -7.74
N LEU A 199 -10.04 -4.46 -6.92
CA LEU A 199 -11.46 -4.51 -6.55
C LEU A 199 -11.86 -3.42 -5.56
N THR A 200 -10.92 -2.93 -4.76
CA THR A 200 -11.17 -1.96 -3.68
C THR A 200 -11.05 -0.49 -4.11
N VAL A 201 -10.54 -0.18 -5.30
CA VAL A 201 -10.31 1.21 -5.77
C VAL A 201 -11.59 2.07 -5.75
N HIS A 202 -12.76 1.46 -6.00
CA HIS A 202 -14.05 2.16 -6.10
C HIS A 202 -15.15 1.42 -5.33
N VAL A 203 -14.86 1.03 -4.10
CA VAL A 203 -15.89 0.47 -3.21
C VAL A 203 -16.73 1.61 -2.65
N ASP A 204 -18.04 1.42 -2.69
CA ASP A 204 -19.00 2.34 -2.08
C ASP A 204 -18.96 2.16 -0.55
N ASP A 205 -18.25 3.06 0.13
CA ASP A 205 -18.09 3.08 1.58
C ASP A 205 -19.36 3.50 2.33
N THR A 206 -20.40 3.96 1.61
CA THR A 206 -21.73 4.22 2.18
C THR A 206 -22.55 2.94 2.35
N ASN A 207 -22.19 1.86 1.64
CA ASN A 207 -22.82 0.56 1.80
C ASN A 207 -22.30 -0.15 3.06
N ALA A 208 -23.21 -0.43 4.00
CA ALA A 208 -22.88 -1.08 5.27
C ALA A 208 -22.27 -2.49 5.12
N GLU A 209 -22.69 -3.27 4.12
CA GLU A 209 -22.15 -4.62 3.88
C GLU A 209 -20.71 -4.54 3.35
N ALA A 210 -20.48 -3.69 2.36
CA ALA A 210 -19.15 -3.45 1.82
C ALA A 210 -18.21 -2.90 2.91
N MET A 211 -18.71 -1.99 3.75
CA MET A 211 -17.94 -1.45 4.87
C MET A 211 -17.58 -2.55 5.89
N ALA A 212 -18.51 -3.46 6.22
CA ALA A 212 -18.21 -4.59 7.10
C ALA A 212 -17.12 -5.51 6.53
N GLN A 213 -17.16 -5.78 5.22
CA GLN A 213 -16.12 -6.56 4.53
C GLN A 213 -14.76 -5.85 4.60
N LEU A 214 -14.71 -4.53 4.42
CA LEU A 214 -13.47 -3.74 4.52
C LEU A 214 -12.91 -3.70 5.95
N ILE A 215 -13.77 -3.73 6.97
CA ILE A 215 -13.36 -3.87 8.37
C ILE A 215 -12.66 -5.22 8.59
N ILE A 216 -13.28 -6.33 8.19
CA ILE A 216 -12.70 -7.67 8.29
C ILE A 216 -11.37 -7.73 7.53
N LEU A 217 -11.35 -7.24 6.29
CA LEU A 217 -10.13 -7.16 5.49
C LEU A 217 -9.03 -6.39 6.22
N THR A 218 -9.34 -5.27 6.89
CA THR A 218 -8.34 -4.49 7.63
C THR A 218 -7.72 -5.29 8.79
N GLU A 219 -8.53 -6.08 9.51
CA GLU A 219 -8.05 -6.96 10.57
C GLU A 219 -7.15 -8.09 10.03
N VAL A 220 -7.50 -8.64 8.87
CA VAL A 220 -6.70 -9.64 8.17
C VAL A 220 -5.37 -9.05 7.70
N LEU A 221 -5.38 -7.84 7.11
CA LEU A 221 -4.19 -7.14 6.66
C LEU A 221 -3.24 -6.81 7.81
N ARG A 222 -3.77 -6.44 8.99
CA ARG A 222 -2.97 -6.29 10.22
C ARG A 222 -2.17 -7.55 10.51
N ASN A 223 -2.76 -8.74 10.39
CA ASN A 223 -2.05 -9.99 10.66
C ASN A 223 -0.93 -10.24 9.63
N TYR A 224 -1.18 -9.99 8.35
CA TYR A 224 -0.16 -10.12 7.29
C TYR A 224 0.99 -9.11 7.42
N LEU A 225 0.77 -7.91 7.98
CA LEU A 225 1.86 -6.97 8.29
C LEU A 225 2.83 -7.54 9.34
N LEU A 226 2.32 -8.32 10.29
CA LEU A 226 3.03 -8.79 11.48
C LEU A 226 3.63 -10.19 11.33
N ILE A 227 3.28 -10.92 10.28
CA ILE A 227 3.77 -12.27 10.02
C ILE A 227 5.22 -12.28 9.57
N SER A 228 5.93 -13.35 9.93
CA SER A 228 7.28 -13.63 9.44
C SER A 228 7.24 -14.54 8.21
N THR A 229 8.19 -14.34 7.29
CA THR A 229 8.37 -15.19 6.11
C THR A 229 9.77 -15.79 6.08
N THR A 230 10.04 -16.61 5.07
CA THR A 230 11.33 -17.27 4.79
C THR A 230 12.53 -16.32 4.84
N ASP A 231 12.42 -15.16 4.19
CA ASP A 231 13.45 -14.14 4.19
C ASP A 231 12.89 -12.71 4.25
N LEU A 232 13.81 -11.75 4.40
CA LEU A 232 13.47 -10.33 4.51
C LEU A 232 12.86 -9.76 3.21
N GLU A 233 13.29 -10.24 2.03
CA GLU A 233 12.79 -9.77 0.73
C GLU A 233 11.32 -10.15 0.52
N LYS A 234 10.96 -11.41 0.85
CA LYS A 234 9.57 -11.89 0.87
C LYS A 234 8.72 -11.14 1.89
N THR A 235 9.25 -10.90 3.10
CA THR A 235 8.56 -10.11 4.14
C THR A 235 8.26 -8.70 3.61
N TRP A 236 9.23 -8.07 2.96
CA TRP A 236 9.07 -6.73 2.41
C TRP A 236 8.10 -6.70 1.23
N THR A 237 8.14 -7.71 0.35
CA THR A 237 7.21 -7.84 -0.77
C THR A 237 5.78 -7.99 -0.27
N LEU A 238 5.55 -8.84 0.73
CA LEU A 238 4.25 -9.02 1.36
C LEU A 238 3.75 -7.71 1.98
N ARG A 239 4.57 -7.07 2.84
CA ARG A 239 4.22 -5.79 3.49
C ARG A 239 3.93 -4.69 2.47
N ASN A 240 4.67 -4.63 1.37
CA ASN A 240 4.43 -3.66 0.31
C ASN A 240 3.04 -3.85 -0.32
N ASN A 241 2.64 -5.09 -0.65
CA ASN A 241 1.32 -5.36 -1.19
C ASN A 241 0.20 -5.07 -0.17
N VAL A 242 0.42 -5.36 1.11
CA VAL A 242 -0.52 -4.99 2.17
C VAL A 242 -0.67 -3.47 2.30
N ILE A 243 0.43 -2.72 2.33
CA ILE A 243 0.41 -1.25 2.39
C ILE A 243 -0.31 -0.66 1.18
N ASN A 244 -0.03 -1.18 -0.02
CA ASN A 244 -0.74 -0.75 -1.23
C ASN A 244 -2.25 -0.96 -1.10
N LEU A 245 -2.70 -2.13 -0.63
CA LEU A 245 -4.13 -2.39 -0.39
C LEU A 245 -4.74 -1.45 0.67
N LEU A 246 -4.02 -1.16 1.75
CA LEU A 246 -4.47 -0.23 2.79
C LEU A 246 -4.73 1.19 2.25
N THR A 247 -4.10 1.60 1.14
CA THR A 247 -4.40 2.91 0.52
C THR A 247 -5.85 3.04 0.08
N ASN A 248 -6.51 1.94 -0.32
CA ASN A 248 -7.91 1.92 -0.73
C ASN A 248 -8.89 1.80 0.44
N ILE A 249 -8.42 1.40 1.62
CA ILE A 249 -9.27 1.14 2.80
C ILE A 249 -9.78 2.47 3.40
N PRO A 250 -11.08 2.63 3.72
CA PRO A 250 -11.62 3.86 4.32
C PRO A 250 -10.93 4.24 5.64
N ASN A 251 -10.98 5.53 5.96
CA ASN A 251 -10.30 6.11 7.13
C ASN A 251 -10.79 5.50 8.45
N GLU A 252 -12.07 5.21 8.54
CA GLU A 252 -12.78 4.67 9.70
C GLU A 252 -12.30 3.25 10.05
N CYS A 253 -11.78 2.51 9.06
CA CYS A 253 -11.27 1.16 9.25
C CYS A 253 -9.89 1.13 9.95
N TYR A 254 -9.12 2.22 9.95
CA TYR A 254 -7.75 2.20 10.46
C TYR A 254 -7.63 1.89 11.95
N LYS A 255 -8.70 2.11 12.73
CA LYS A 255 -8.75 1.69 14.14
C LYS A 255 -8.64 0.16 14.31
N TYR A 256 -9.05 -0.62 13.31
CA TYR A 256 -8.96 -2.09 13.33
C TYR A 256 -7.54 -2.59 13.01
N LEU A 257 -6.58 -1.72 12.68
CA LEU A 257 -5.16 -2.08 12.70
C LEU A 257 -4.61 -2.19 14.12
N LEU A 258 -5.32 -1.67 15.12
CA LEU A 258 -4.93 -1.73 16.53
C LEU A 258 -5.59 -2.93 17.21
N LEU A 259 -4.97 -3.37 18.30
CA LEU A 259 -5.56 -4.33 19.23
C LEU A 259 -5.51 -3.74 20.64
N PRO A 260 -6.60 -3.84 21.41
CA PRO A 260 -6.58 -3.42 22.80
C PRO A 260 -5.57 -4.28 23.58
N ILE A 261 -4.81 -3.64 24.46
CA ILE A 261 -3.87 -4.36 25.34
C ILE A 261 -4.70 -5.08 26.41
N GLN A 262 -4.53 -6.39 26.50
CA GLN A 262 -5.17 -7.24 27.51
C GLN A 262 -4.11 -7.79 28.46
N ASP A 263 -4.53 -8.14 29.68
CA ASP A 263 -3.67 -8.76 30.69
C ASP A 263 -3.08 -10.08 30.16
N GLY A 264 -1.75 -10.15 30.07
CA GLY A 264 -1.02 -11.33 29.57
C GLY A 264 -0.39 -11.15 28.18
N HIS A 265 -0.76 -10.13 27.40
CA HIS A 265 -0.08 -9.83 26.14
C HIS A 265 1.33 -9.26 26.37
N ARG A 266 2.36 -9.91 25.82
CA ARG A 266 3.75 -9.44 25.87
C ARG A 266 4.03 -8.44 24.74
N VAL A 267 3.44 -7.25 24.82
CA VAL A 267 3.76 -6.14 23.91
C VAL A 267 4.89 -5.30 24.50
N PRO A 268 5.97 -4.99 23.76
CA PRO A 268 7.02 -4.08 24.25
C PRO A 268 6.46 -2.72 24.68
N LYS A 269 6.93 -2.15 25.80
CA LYS A 269 6.38 -0.89 26.36
C LYS A 269 6.40 0.28 25.38
N ASN A 270 7.40 0.35 24.50
CA ASN A 270 7.52 1.37 23.47
C ASN A 270 6.49 1.24 22.34
N LEU A 271 5.78 0.09 22.25
CA LEU A 271 4.71 -0.19 21.30
C LEU A 271 3.32 -0.17 21.96
N GLN A 272 3.24 0.13 23.26
CA GLN A 272 2.00 0.33 23.99
C GLN A 272 1.68 1.83 24.04
N PHE A 273 0.48 2.23 23.61
CA PHE A 273 0.11 3.64 23.62
C PHE A 273 -1.38 3.83 23.88
N GLU A 274 -1.74 4.62 24.91
CA GLU A 274 -3.14 4.88 25.31
C GLU A 274 -4.01 3.61 25.44
N GLY A 275 -3.44 2.48 25.86
CA GLY A 275 -4.15 1.19 26.01
C GLY A 275 -4.22 0.33 24.75
N GLU A 276 -3.63 0.78 23.64
CA GLU A 276 -3.63 0.10 22.35
C GLU A 276 -2.24 -0.45 21.99
N ASN A 277 -2.23 -1.58 21.27
CA ASN A 277 -1.05 -2.17 20.66
C ASN A 277 -0.74 -1.50 19.32
N MET A 278 0.37 -0.76 19.24
CA MET A 278 0.79 0.00 18.07
C MET A 278 1.72 -0.76 17.13
N THR A 279 1.93 -2.07 17.33
CA THR A 279 2.92 -2.85 16.56
C THR A 279 2.72 -2.73 15.05
N ALA A 280 1.48 -2.86 14.55
CA ALA A 280 1.20 -2.76 13.11
C ALA A 280 1.56 -1.37 12.54
N ILE A 281 1.22 -0.30 13.25
CA ILE A 281 1.56 1.08 12.86
C ILE A 281 3.07 1.30 12.90
N PHE A 282 3.75 0.74 13.90
CA PHE A 282 5.19 0.81 14.01
C PHE A 282 5.90 0.06 12.88
N GLU A 283 5.41 -1.12 12.47
CA GLU A 283 5.97 -1.85 11.31
C GLU A 283 5.82 -1.06 10.00
N ILE A 284 4.68 -0.39 9.77
CA ILE A 284 4.51 0.50 8.61
C ILE A 284 5.52 1.67 8.67
N LEU A 285 5.73 2.24 9.86
CA LEU A 285 6.69 3.33 10.04
C LEU A 285 8.14 2.88 9.83
N MET A 286 8.50 1.68 10.30
CA MET A 286 9.82 1.10 10.07
C MET A 286 10.03 0.73 8.62
N PHE A 287 8.99 0.25 7.93
CA PHE A 287 9.01 0.05 6.49
C PHE A 287 9.33 1.36 5.75
N LEU A 288 8.66 2.47 6.10
CA LEU A 288 8.99 3.79 5.54
C LEU A 288 10.45 4.19 5.81
N LYS A 289 10.92 4.03 7.06
CA LYS A 289 12.29 4.36 7.44
C LYS A 289 13.30 3.56 6.64
N ALA A 290 13.02 2.29 6.38
CA ALA A 290 13.89 1.43 5.62
C ALA A 290 13.94 1.85 4.14
N LYS A 291 12.80 2.21 3.54
CA LYS A 291 12.73 2.78 2.18
C LYS A 291 13.53 4.07 2.00
N PHE A 292 13.69 4.86 3.07
CA PHE A 292 14.54 6.04 3.04
C PHE A 292 16.04 5.74 2.98
N ASN A 293 16.46 4.56 3.41
CA ASN A 293 17.87 4.13 3.37
C ASN A 293 18.25 3.50 2.03
N ASP A 294 17.28 3.08 1.20
CA ASP A 294 17.51 2.37 -0.07
C ASP A 294 18.02 3.26 -1.23
N GLU A 295 18.44 4.52 -0.97
CA GLU A 295 18.90 5.50 -1.97
C GLU A 295 18.02 5.56 -3.24
N VAL A 296 16.70 5.58 -3.06
CA VAL A 296 15.72 5.49 -4.15
C VAL A 296 15.86 6.65 -5.14
N LYS A 297 16.04 6.32 -6.43
CA LYS A 297 16.02 7.29 -7.54
C LYS A 297 14.76 8.14 -7.48
N ILE A 298 14.90 9.45 -7.74
CA ILE A 298 13.79 10.41 -7.70
C ILE A 298 12.59 9.92 -8.54
N SER A 299 12.82 9.33 -9.71
CA SER A 299 11.75 8.79 -10.59
C SER A 299 10.84 7.77 -9.91
N ASN A 300 11.35 7.02 -8.94
CA ASN A 300 10.63 5.91 -8.29
C ASN A 300 10.14 6.28 -6.89
N GLN A 301 10.51 7.45 -6.36
CA GLN A 301 10.14 7.87 -5.01
C GLN A 301 8.62 7.96 -4.82
N ASN A 302 7.89 8.43 -5.84
CA ASN A 302 6.43 8.55 -5.75
C ASN A 302 5.78 7.18 -5.51
N GLU A 303 6.07 6.21 -6.38
CA GLU A 303 5.49 4.85 -6.31
C GLU A 303 5.90 4.12 -5.02
N MET A 304 7.14 4.32 -4.55
CA MET A 304 7.66 3.62 -3.37
C MET A 304 7.22 4.23 -2.04
N LEU A 305 7.12 5.56 -1.96
CA LEU A 305 6.89 6.26 -0.69
C LEU A 305 5.44 6.72 -0.52
N SER A 306 4.78 7.14 -1.60
CA SER A 306 3.43 7.69 -1.52
C SER A 306 2.41 6.73 -0.89
N PRO A 307 2.39 5.42 -1.21
CA PRO A 307 1.48 4.49 -0.55
C PRO A 307 1.68 4.43 0.96
N VAL A 308 2.93 4.35 1.41
CA VAL A 308 3.27 4.26 2.84
C VAL A 308 2.87 5.53 3.58
N VAL A 309 3.21 6.70 3.04
CA VAL A 309 2.87 7.99 3.65
C VAL A 309 1.35 8.20 3.66
N THR A 310 0.65 7.79 2.60
CA THR A 310 -0.82 7.84 2.52
C THR A 310 -1.47 7.02 3.63
N VAL A 311 -1.02 5.78 3.87
CA VAL A 311 -1.55 4.93 4.95
C VAL A 311 -1.31 5.57 6.32
N LEU A 312 -0.12 6.12 6.57
CA LEU A 312 0.18 6.84 7.81
C LEU A 312 -0.71 8.08 8.00
N LEU A 313 -0.95 8.84 6.92
CA LEU A 313 -1.82 10.02 6.93
C LEU A 313 -3.28 9.63 7.23
N LYS A 314 -3.80 8.60 6.59
CA LYS A 314 -5.17 8.11 6.81
C LYS A 314 -5.38 7.70 8.27
N GLY A 315 -4.45 6.90 8.81
CA GLY A 315 -4.47 6.50 10.22
C GLY A 315 -4.36 7.69 11.18
N ALA A 316 -3.46 8.64 10.92
CA ALA A 316 -3.31 9.85 11.74
C ALA A 316 -4.54 10.77 11.70
N THR A 317 -5.22 10.82 10.56
CA THR A 317 -6.41 11.66 10.37
C THR A 317 -7.60 11.10 11.16
N SER A 318 -7.85 9.80 11.08
CA SER A 318 -9.05 9.19 11.63
C SER A 318 -8.93 8.71 13.08
N ASN A 319 -7.72 8.40 13.55
CA ASN A 319 -7.52 7.77 14.85
C ASN A 319 -6.54 8.58 15.73
N ARG A 320 -7.04 9.07 16.87
CA ARG A 320 -6.28 9.91 17.81
C ARG A 320 -5.06 9.18 18.42
N PRO A 321 -5.19 7.96 18.97
CA PRO A 321 -4.04 7.17 19.41
C PRO A 321 -2.96 7.02 18.33
N ILE A 322 -3.33 6.64 17.09
CA ILE A 322 -2.39 6.52 15.97
C ILE A 322 -1.67 7.84 15.72
N ARG A 323 -2.40 8.95 15.61
CA ARG A 323 -1.82 10.28 15.37
C ARG A 323 -0.78 10.67 16.41
N LYS A 324 -1.10 10.50 17.70
CA LYS A 324 -0.19 10.85 18.79
C LYS A 324 1.04 9.94 18.81
N PHE A 325 0.84 8.64 18.59
CA PHE A 325 1.95 7.68 18.46
C PHE A 325 2.88 8.07 17.31
N LEU A 326 2.34 8.30 16.12
CA LEU A 326 3.10 8.74 14.95
C LEU A 326 3.79 10.08 15.19
N ARG A 327 3.12 11.04 15.82
CA ARG A 327 3.75 12.31 16.21
C ARG A 327 4.98 12.05 17.06
N ASN A 328 4.90 11.18 18.07
CA ASN A 328 6.02 10.96 19.00
C ASN A 328 7.23 10.32 18.32
N HIS A 329 7.02 9.54 17.25
CA HIS A 329 8.10 8.92 16.48
C HIS A 329 8.62 9.79 15.33
N ILE A 330 7.76 10.57 14.67
CA ILE A 330 8.13 11.40 13.51
C ILE A 330 8.58 12.80 13.97
N LEU A 331 7.84 13.44 14.88
CA LEU A 331 8.06 14.79 15.41
C LEU A 331 8.21 14.76 16.94
N PRO A 332 9.23 14.05 17.48
CA PRO A 332 9.50 14.06 18.92
C PRO A 332 9.81 15.49 19.39
N PRO A 333 9.63 15.79 20.69
CA PRO A 333 10.04 17.07 21.26
C PRO A 333 11.47 17.45 20.86
N LEU A 334 11.66 18.70 20.43
CA LEU A 334 12.89 19.15 19.78
C LEU A 334 14.05 19.24 20.78
N LYS A 335 15.04 18.36 20.64
CA LYS A 335 16.29 18.47 21.42
C LYS A 335 17.39 19.21 20.66
N ASP A 336 17.48 18.92 19.36
CA ASP A 336 18.39 19.60 18.45
C ASP A 336 17.65 20.74 17.75
N VAL A 337 18.10 21.96 18.04
CA VAL A 337 17.62 23.22 17.47
C VAL A 337 18.65 23.86 16.53
N HIS A 338 19.86 23.31 16.40
CA HIS A 338 20.93 23.93 15.61
C HIS A 338 20.99 23.39 14.18
N THR A 339 20.64 22.13 13.98
CA THR A 339 20.58 21.56 12.63
C THR A 339 19.28 21.92 11.92
N ARG A 340 19.36 22.12 10.60
CA ARG A 340 18.16 22.40 9.81
C ARG A 340 17.21 21.20 9.82
N PRO A 341 15.88 21.41 9.79
CA PRO A 341 14.89 20.34 9.82
C PRO A 341 15.10 19.26 8.76
N GLU A 342 15.54 19.62 7.55
CA GLU A 342 15.80 18.70 6.44
C GLU A 342 17.16 17.98 6.50
N GLN A 343 18.07 18.40 7.39
CA GLN A 343 19.40 17.83 7.54
C GLN A 343 19.40 16.72 8.60
N GLY A 344 19.88 15.53 8.22
CA GLY A 344 19.99 14.36 9.10
C GLY A 344 19.27 13.11 8.58
N THR A 345 19.23 12.08 9.44
CA THR A 345 18.77 10.73 9.10
C THR A 345 17.53 10.28 9.89
N THR A 346 16.93 11.18 10.67
CA THR A 346 15.67 10.86 11.36
C THR A 346 14.48 10.91 10.39
N LEU A 347 13.36 10.29 10.77
CA LEU A 347 12.12 10.36 9.99
C LEU A 347 11.69 11.81 9.72
N ARG A 348 11.82 12.70 10.71
CA ARG A 348 11.59 14.15 10.54
C ARG A 348 12.41 14.69 9.37
N ASN A 349 13.71 14.40 9.36
CA ASN A 349 14.62 14.97 8.37
C ASN A 349 14.32 14.47 6.96
N HIS A 350 14.07 13.17 6.79
CA HIS A 350 13.69 12.60 5.50
C HIS A 350 12.37 13.20 4.99
N LEU A 351 11.35 13.33 5.83
CA LEU A 351 10.07 13.93 5.44
C LEU A 351 10.19 15.44 5.16
N CYS A 352 11.00 16.18 5.92
CA CYS A 352 11.25 17.60 5.65
C CYS A 352 11.94 17.81 4.29
N ARG A 353 12.87 16.93 3.89
CA ARG A 353 13.44 16.96 2.53
C ARG A 353 12.39 16.76 1.44
N LEU A 354 11.39 15.92 1.68
CA LEU A 354 10.30 15.69 0.73
C LEU A 354 9.34 16.88 0.60
N LEU A 355 9.32 17.83 1.54
CA LEU A 355 8.54 19.08 1.40
C LEU A 355 9.06 19.99 0.28
N THR A 356 10.26 19.75 -0.24
CA THR A 356 10.86 20.51 -1.33
C THR A 356 11.16 19.64 -2.55
N THR A 357 10.63 18.41 -2.60
CA THR A 357 10.77 17.52 -3.76
C THR A 357 10.02 18.09 -4.99
N PRO A 358 10.54 17.91 -6.22
CA PRO A 358 9.82 18.31 -7.43
C PRO A 358 8.59 17.43 -7.73
N ILE A 359 8.43 16.30 -7.03
CA ILE A 359 7.27 15.40 -7.18
C ILE A 359 6.11 15.94 -6.35
N THR A 360 5.26 16.76 -6.97
CA THR A 360 4.16 17.46 -6.27
C THR A 360 3.23 16.53 -5.51
N GLN A 361 2.85 15.39 -6.10
CA GLN A 361 1.98 14.40 -5.44
C GLN A 361 2.55 13.87 -4.12
N LEU A 362 3.86 13.58 -4.10
CA LEU A 362 4.53 13.13 -2.88
C LEU A 362 4.70 14.27 -1.87
N ASN A 363 5.04 15.46 -2.37
CA ASN A 363 5.13 16.69 -1.57
C ASN A 363 3.82 16.95 -0.81
N ASP A 364 2.70 16.98 -1.54
CA ASP A 364 1.38 17.30 -0.99
C ASP A 364 0.96 16.31 0.11
N VAL A 365 1.17 15.00 -0.12
CA VAL A 365 0.83 13.95 0.87
C VAL A 365 1.73 14.03 2.11
N VAL A 366 3.02 14.31 1.95
CA VAL A 366 3.96 14.48 3.08
C VAL A 366 3.62 15.73 3.88
N ALA A 367 3.34 16.84 3.19
CA ALA A 367 2.94 18.10 3.81
C ALA A 367 1.66 17.93 4.62
N GLU A 368 0.68 17.20 4.06
CA GLU A 368 -0.57 16.89 4.76
C GLU A 368 -0.34 16.04 6.01
N LEU A 369 0.48 14.98 5.91
CA LEU A 369 0.82 14.13 7.07
C LEU A 369 1.42 14.97 8.19
N LEU A 370 2.45 15.76 7.89
CA LEU A 370 3.12 16.59 8.89
C LEU A 370 2.16 17.63 9.49
N PHE A 371 1.27 18.21 8.69
CA PHE A 371 0.31 19.19 9.18
C PHE A 371 -0.75 18.55 10.09
N VAL A 372 -1.27 17.37 9.74
CA VAL A 372 -2.17 16.58 10.60
C VAL A 372 -1.50 16.19 11.92
N LEU A 373 -0.24 15.74 11.89
CA LEU A 373 0.52 15.46 13.12
C LEU A 373 0.73 16.73 13.97
N CYS A 374 0.83 17.89 13.33
CA CYS A 374 0.85 19.22 13.96
C CYS A 374 -0.54 19.76 14.32
N LYS A 375 -1.60 18.93 14.26
CA LYS A 375 -3.00 19.33 14.53
C LYS A 375 -3.50 20.48 13.64
N LYS A 376 -3.02 20.55 12.40
CA LYS A 376 -3.31 21.63 11.44
C LYS A 376 -3.00 23.03 12.00
N ASN A 377 -2.03 23.13 12.93
CA ASN A 377 -1.60 24.39 13.51
C ASN A 377 -0.31 24.89 12.83
N VAL A 378 -0.36 26.10 12.25
CA VAL A 378 0.74 26.70 11.48
C VAL A 378 2.00 26.88 12.33
N ALA A 379 1.87 27.42 13.55
CA ALA A 379 3.02 27.66 14.43
C ALA A 379 3.74 26.36 14.82
N ARG A 380 2.99 25.30 15.12
CA ARG A 380 3.58 23.97 15.41
C ARG A 380 4.30 23.42 14.18
N MET A 381 3.72 23.53 12.99
CA MET A 381 4.38 23.06 11.78
C MET A 381 5.67 23.83 11.50
N ILE A 382 5.67 25.16 11.64
CA ILE A 382 6.87 26.00 11.50
C ILE A 382 7.96 25.56 12.49
N LYS A 383 7.60 25.34 13.77
CA LYS A 383 8.55 24.86 14.79
C LYS A 383 9.29 23.58 14.37
N TYR A 384 8.60 22.62 13.76
CA TYR A 384 9.19 21.31 13.43
C TYR A 384 9.82 21.23 12.03
N THR A 385 9.38 22.06 11.09
CA THR A 385 9.74 21.93 9.68
C THR A 385 10.47 23.14 9.11
N GLY A 386 10.40 24.30 9.77
CA GLY A 386 10.82 25.58 9.21
C GLY A 386 9.80 26.11 8.19
N TYR A 387 9.52 27.41 8.24
CA TYR A 387 8.56 28.05 7.34
C TYR A 387 8.96 27.89 5.87
N GLY A 388 10.26 27.92 5.54
CA GLY A 388 10.74 27.75 4.16
C GLY A 388 10.31 26.42 3.54
N ASN A 389 10.41 25.32 4.30
CA ASN A 389 9.98 24.00 3.84
C ASN A 389 8.45 23.90 3.74
N ALA A 390 7.71 24.53 4.67
CA ALA A 390 6.24 24.46 4.71
C ALA A 390 5.51 25.52 3.85
N ALA A 391 6.24 26.50 3.29
CA ALA A 391 5.66 27.65 2.59
C ALA A 391 4.77 27.24 1.41
N GLY A 392 5.11 26.17 0.69
CA GLY A 392 4.29 25.65 -0.41
C GLY A 392 2.90 25.23 0.04
N LEU A 393 2.80 24.46 1.13
CA LEU A 393 1.53 24.06 1.73
C LEU A 393 0.73 25.28 2.20
N PHE A 394 1.38 26.22 2.89
CA PHE A 394 0.71 27.43 3.38
C PHE A 394 0.20 28.30 2.23
N ALA A 395 0.93 28.42 1.13
CA ALA A 395 0.48 29.14 -0.06
C ALA A 395 -0.77 28.49 -0.69
N GLN A 396 -0.78 27.16 -0.83
CA GLN A 396 -1.93 26.43 -1.37
C GLN A 396 -3.19 26.60 -0.51
N ARG A 397 -3.01 26.55 0.82
CA ARG A 397 -4.10 26.64 1.81
C ARG A 397 -4.51 28.06 2.20
N GLY A 398 -3.78 29.09 1.77
CA GLY A 398 -4.06 30.47 2.16
C GLY A 398 -3.67 30.79 3.61
N LEU A 399 -2.55 30.23 4.09
CA LEU A 399 -2.07 30.34 5.46
C LEU A 399 -0.77 31.16 5.58
N LEU A 400 -0.30 31.81 4.50
CA LEU A 400 0.97 32.55 4.52
C LEU A 400 0.98 33.71 5.51
N ALA A 401 -0.19 34.29 5.81
CA ALA A 401 -0.36 35.37 6.80
C ALA A 401 -0.42 34.88 8.26
N GLY A 402 -0.17 33.59 8.53
CA GLY A 402 -0.29 33.03 9.88
C GLY A 402 -1.74 32.83 10.35
N GLY A 403 -2.69 32.75 9.41
CA GLY A 403 -4.09 32.44 9.69
C GLY A 403 -4.27 31.03 10.26
N ARG A 404 -5.46 30.77 10.82
CA ARG A 404 -5.83 29.43 11.31
C ARG A 404 -6.44 28.59 10.19
N ASP A 405 -6.04 27.33 10.10
CA ASP A 405 -6.67 26.39 9.19
C ASP A 405 -8.06 26.02 9.71
N LYS A 406 -9.04 25.83 8.80
CA LYS A 406 -10.41 25.47 9.17
C LYS A 406 -10.48 24.16 9.95
N GLY A 407 -9.56 23.23 9.69
CA GLY A 407 -9.51 21.95 10.39
C GLY A 407 -8.79 22.01 11.74
N GLU A 408 -8.20 23.15 12.14
CA GLU A 408 -7.53 23.26 13.44
C GLU A 408 -8.53 23.06 14.60
N THR A 409 -9.78 23.50 14.43
CA THR A 409 -10.85 23.36 15.45
C THR A 409 -11.30 21.92 15.69
N GLU A 410 -10.93 20.98 14.81
CA GLU A 410 -11.21 19.54 14.98
C GLU A 410 -10.33 18.91 16.08
N TYR A 411 -9.30 19.63 16.55
CA TYR A 411 -8.33 19.13 17.52
C TYR A 411 -8.38 19.92 18.83
N SER A 412 -8.36 19.22 19.97
CA SER A 412 -8.30 19.88 21.29
C SER A 412 -6.96 20.58 21.52
N SER A 413 -7.03 21.72 22.22
CA SER A 413 -5.90 22.58 22.60
C SER A 413 -4.97 21.95 23.65
N ASP A 414 -5.44 20.94 24.41
CA ASP A 414 -4.91 20.53 25.73
C ASP A 414 -3.55 19.80 25.72
N SER A 415 -2.85 19.77 24.59
CA SER A 415 -1.52 19.16 24.49
C SER A 415 -0.53 20.07 23.74
N SER A 416 -0.58 21.37 24.07
CA SER A 416 0.28 22.40 23.51
C SER A 416 1.73 22.29 23.97
N ASP A 417 1.97 21.78 25.17
CA ASP A 417 3.32 21.81 25.72
C ASP A 417 4.17 20.65 25.19
N SER A 418 5.00 20.98 24.22
CA SER A 418 6.13 20.15 23.78
C SER A 418 7.38 21.01 23.65
N GLU A 419 7.41 22.09 24.43
CA GLU A 419 8.61 22.88 24.60
C GLU A 419 9.55 22.07 25.50
N THR A 420 10.71 21.76 24.97
CA THR A 420 11.83 21.22 25.73
C THR A 420 12.59 22.38 26.34
N GLU A 421 13.35 22.13 27.40
CA GLU A 421 14.26 23.12 27.98
C GLU A 421 15.21 23.69 26.91
N GLU A 422 15.77 22.81 26.06
CA GLU A 422 16.67 23.20 24.97
C GLU A 422 16.00 24.15 23.97
N TYR A 423 14.73 23.89 23.61
CA TYR A 423 14.00 24.76 22.70
C TYR A 423 13.63 26.10 23.34
N ALA A 424 13.23 26.09 24.62
CA ALA A 424 12.86 27.30 25.35
C ALA A 424 14.05 28.27 25.46
N ASP A 425 15.24 27.75 25.76
CA ASP A 425 16.47 28.54 25.91
C ASP A 425 16.87 29.24 24.59
N HIS A 426 16.71 28.54 23.46
CA HIS A 426 17.13 29.04 22.15
C HIS A 426 16.01 29.69 21.33
N LYS A 427 14.75 29.70 21.82
CA LYS A 427 13.56 30.16 21.09
C LYS A 427 13.72 31.54 20.44
N HIS A 428 14.40 32.45 21.13
CA HIS A 428 14.65 33.82 20.68
C HIS A 428 15.62 33.93 19.50
N GLY A 429 16.51 32.95 19.31
CA GLY A 429 17.50 32.91 18.24
C GLY A 429 17.16 31.94 17.10
N ILE A 430 16.01 31.27 17.15
CA ILE A 430 15.57 30.37 16.07
C ILE A 430 15.03 31.21 14.91
N ASN A 431 15.65 31.06 13.74
CA ASN A 431 15.13 31.63 12.51
C ASN A 431 13.88 30.83 12.07
N PRO A 432 12.68 31.43 12.02
CA PRO A 432 11.45 30.71 11.68
C PRO A 432 11.45 30.20 10.23
N VAL A 433 12.20 30.83 9.32
CA VAL A 433 12.32 30.40 7.91
C VAL A 433 13.11 29.11 7.82
N LEU A 434 14.26 29.04 8.51
CA LEU A 434 15.14 27.87 8.48
C LEU A 434 14.71 26.79 9.47
N GLY A 435 14.00 27.14 10.55
CA GLY A 435 13.62 26.22 11.62
C GLY A 435 14.79 25.78 12.50
N CYS A 436 15.90 26.53 12.52
CA CYS A 436 17.06 26.28 13.37
C CYS A 436 17.61 27.58 13.97
N TYR A 437 18.37 27.45 15.05
CA TYR A 437 19.10 28.53 15.71
C TYR A 437 20.16 29.10 14.78
N GLU A 438 20.17 30.43 14.66
CA GLU A 438 21.25 31.17 14.01
C GLU A 438 21.89 32.07 15.05
N GLU A 439 23.23 32.09 15.07
CA GLU A 439 23.94 33.08 15.86
C GLU A 439 23.56 34.50 15.37
N PRO A 440 23.39 35.47 16.28
CA PRO A 440 23.12 36.85 15.90
C PRO A 440 24.22 37.34 14.96
N HIS A 441 23.86 37.57 13.70
CA HIS A 441 24.80 38.11 12.73
C HIS A 441 25.08 39.58 13.07
N PRO A 442 26.34 40.04 13.00
CA PRO A 442 26.65 41.45 13.17
C PRO A 442 25.87 42.26 12.13
N ASN A 443 25.25 43.35 12.58
CA ASN A 443 24.41 44.15 11.72
C ASN A 443 25.28 44.87 10.68
N VAL A 444 25.23 44.39 9.43
CA VAL A 444 26.06 44.91 8.32
C VAL A 444 25.88 46.42 8.14
N MET A 445 24.68 46.93 8.46
CA MET A 445 24.32 48.35 8.35
C MET A 445 24.99 49.24 9.41
N GLU A 446 25.60 48.68 10.46
CA GLU A 446 26.35 49.46 11.46
C GLU A 446 27.65 50.04 10.92
N THR A 447 28.22 49.39 9.90
CA THR A 447 29.46 49.85 9.24
C THR A 447 29.22 50.79 8.06
N MET A 448 27.96 51.01 7.68
CA MET A 448 27.58 51.85 6.54
C MET A 448 27.20 53.27 6.98
N SER A 449 27.64 54.28 6.22
CA SER A 449 27.14 55.66 6.39
C SER A 449 25.69 55.77 5.94
N GLU A 450 24.96 56.80 6.40
CA GLU A 450 23.57 57.04 5.97
C GLU A 450 23.45 57.19 4.44
N GLU A 451 24.40 57.88 3.80
CA GLU A 451 24.45 58.00 2.34
C GLU A 451 24.59 56.65 1.63
N GLN A 452 25.39 55.73 2.20
CA GLN A 452 25.54 54.37 1.66
C GLN A 452 24.27 53.55 1.83
N LYS A 453 23.55 53.71 2.95
CA LYS A 453 22.26 53.05 3.17
C LYS A 453 21.22 53.52 2.16
N GLU A 454 21.14 54.83 1.91
CA GLU A 454 20.24 55.40 0.90
C GLU A 454 20.59 54.92 -0.51
N TYR A 455 21.89 54.88 -0.85
CA TYR A 455 22.36 54.39 -2.13
C TYR A 455 21.99 52.92 -2.38
N GLU A 456 22.27 52.02 -1.42
CA GLU A 456 21.90 50.60 -1.56
C GLU A 456 20.38 50.39 -1.54
N ALA A 457 19.62 51.22 -0.82
CA ALA A 457 18.15 51.19 -0.87
C ALA A 457 17.62 51.57 -2.27
N MET A 458 18.17 52.62 -2.90
CA MET A 458 17.80 53.01 -4.27
C MET A 458 18.15 51.94 -5.29
N LYS A 459 19.32 51.31 -5.15
CA LYS A 459 19.75 50.19 -5.98
C LYS A 459 18.83 48.98 -5.83
N LEU A 460 18.35 48.68 -4.62
CA LEU A 460 17.36 47.62 -4.41
C LEU A 460 16.03 47.91 -5.11
N VAL A 461 15.55 49.16 -5.09
CA VAL A 461 14.35 49.58 -5.81
C VAL A 461 14.53 49.40 -7.32
N GLU A 462 15.68 49.80 -7.87
CA GLU A 462 15.99 49.63 -9.29
C GLU A 462 16.03 48.15 -9.70
N LEU A 463 16.64 47.29 -8.87
CA LEU A 463 16.66 45.83 -9.10
C LEU A 463 15.25 45.23 -9.09
N MET A 464 14.38 45.66 -8.16
CA MET A 464 13.00 45.18 -8.07
C MET A 464 12.15 45.66 -9.27
N ASP A 465 12.36 46.89 -9.73
CA ASP A 465 11.70 47.43 -10.92
C ASP A 465 12.15 46.69 -12.19
N SER A 466 13.45 46.44 -12.32
CA SER A 466 14.02 45.64 -13.41
C SER A 466 13.47 44.22 -13.42
N LEU A 467 13.34 43.58 -12.25
CA LEU A 467 12.76 42.24 -12.11
C LEU A 467 11.30 42.22 -12.62
N MET A 468 10.49 43.20 -12.19
CA MET A 468 9.09 43.32 -12.63
C MET A 468 8.97 43.54 -14.14
N LYS A 469 9.81 44.41 -14.72
CA LYS A 469 9.84 44.66 -16.17
C LYS A 469 10.23 43.44 -17.00
N CYS A 470 11.07 42.55 -16.46
CA CYS A 470 11.47 41.31 -17.13
C CYS A 470 10.31 40.30 -17.28
N GLY A 471 9.23 40.45 -16.50
CA GLY A 471 7.99 39.67 -16.64
C GLY A 471 8.06 38.18 -16.29
N THR A 472 9.25 37.62 -16.09
CA THR A 472 9.47 36.19 -15.77
C THR A 472 9.22 35.90 -14.29
N ILE A 473 9.56 36.84 -13.39
CA ILE A 473 9.33 36.74 -11.95
C ILE A 473 8.63 38.02 -11.50
N LYS A 474 7.52 37.88 -10.76
CA LYS A 474 6.79 39.02 -10.20
C LYS A 474 6.82 38.97 -8.67
N PRO A 475 7.22 40.05 -7.98
CA PRO A 475 7.05 40.17 -6.54
C PRO A 475 5.59 39.96 -6.14
N CYS A 476 5.36 39.34 -4.99
CA CYS A 476 4.02 39.07 -4.48
C CYS A 476 3.85 39.62 -3.06
N ARG A 477 2.62 40.04 -2.76
CA ARG A 477 2.13 40.31 -1.41
C ARG A 477 1.18 39.21 -0.97
N ILE A 478 0.91 39.10 0.32
CA ILE A 478 -0.11 38.17 0.82
C ILE A 478 -1.47 38.88 0.75
N GLY A 479 -2.42 38.27 0.04
CA GLY A 479 -3.79 38.77 -0.04
C GLY A 479 -4.59 38.52 1.24
N GLU A 480 -5.78 39.12 1.33
CA GLU A 480 -6.73 38.88 2.43
C GLU A 480 -7.16 37.41 2.57
N ASP A 481 -7.08 36.65 1.48
CA ASP A 481 -7.31 35.21 1.42
C ASP A 481 -6.09 34.39 1.87
N GLY A 482 -5.02 35.05 2.34
CA GLY A 482 -3.78 34.45 2.82
C GLY A 482 -2.93 33.80 1.72
N LYS A 483 -3.26 34.04 0.45
CA LYS A 483 -2.57 33.52 -0.75
C LYS A 483 -1.63 34.56 -1.37
N PRO A 484 -0.59 34.15 -2.13
CA PRO A 484 0.28 35.10 -2.80
C PRO A 484 -0.47 35.79 -3.96
N LYS A 485 -0.44 37.12 -3.99
CA LYS A 485 -0.98 37.96 -5.06
C LYS A 485 0.14 38.81 -5.66
N PRO A 486 0.28 38.85 -6.99
CA PRO A 486 1.30 39.67 -7.64
C PRO A 486 1.08 41.15 -7.30
N VAL A 487 2.18 41.86 -7.11
CA VAL A 487 2.17 43.30 -6.85
C VAL A 487 2.15 44.05 -8.18
N GLU A 488 1.36 45.13 -8.27
CA GLU A 488 1.33 45.99 -9.46
C GLU A 488 2.40 47.08 -9.40
N HIS A 489 2.68 47.59 -8.19
CA HIS A 489 3.70 48.62 -7.95
C HIS A 489 4.56 48.36 -6.70
N ILE A 490 5.88 48.62 -6.77
CA ILE A 490 6.85 48.35 -5.67
C ILE A 490 6.38 48.86 -4.31
N LEU A 491 5.72 50.02 -4.28
CA LEU A 491 5.24 50.66 -3.05
C LEU A 491 4.22 49.81 -2.27
N GLU A 492 3.47 48.91 -2.93
CA GLU A 492 2.53 48.01 -2.23
C GLU A 492 3.26 47.03 -1.30
N LEU A 493 4.55 46.74 -1.54
CA LEU A 493 5.35 45.90 -0.63
C LEU A 493 5.54 46.57 0.73
N GLN A 494 5.51 47.90 0.80
CA GLN A 494 5.63 48.65 2.06
C GLN A 494 4.35 48.60 2.90
N GLU A 495 3.19 48.38 2.28
CA GLU A 495 1.91 48.28 2.98
C GLU A 495 1.81 46.98 3.81
N GLY A 496 2.32 45.87 3.27
CA GLY A 496 2.35 44.58 3.96
C GLY A 496 3.23 44.57 5.22
N LEU A 497 4.36 45.30 5.20
CA LEU A 497 5.25 45.46 6.35
C LEU A 497 4.56 46.19 7.52
N LYS A 498 3.77 47.23 7.22
CA LYS A 498 3.01 47.98 8.22
C LYS A 498 1.91 47.11 8.86
N ALA A 499 1.25 46.26 8.08
CA ALA A 499 0.22 45.35 8.58
C ALA A 499 0.79 44.24 9.50
N GLN A 500 1.97 43.69 9.18
CA GLN A 500 2.64 42.68 10.01
C GLN A 500 3.14 43.24 11.35
N GLN A 501 3.61 44.49 11.39
CA GLN A 501 4.01 45.17 12.64
C GLN A 501 2.83 45.39 13.60
N VAL A 502 1.61 45.57 13.09
CA VAL A 502 0.40 45.75 13.91
C VAL A 502 -0.05 44.44 14.56
N HIS A 503 0.11 43.29 13.89
CA HIS A 503 -0.25 41.99 14.47
C HIS A 503 0.77 41.44 15.48
N GLY A 504 2.06 41.73 15.33
CA GLY A 504 3.09 41.34 16.30
C GLY A 504 2.91 41.99 17.68
N ASN A 505 2.44 43.24 17.72
CA ASN A 505 2.21 43.96 18.99
C ASN A 505 0.93 43.54 19.73
N SER A 506 0.04 42.76 19.10
CA SER A 506 -1.19 42.27 19.75
C SER A 506 -1.06 40.89 20.40
N SER A 507 0.07 40.19 20.19
CA SER A 507 0.32 38.86 20.77
C SER A 507 1.21 38.87 22.01
N ASP A 508 1.81 40.02 22.37
CA ASP A 508 2.64 40.20 23.57
C ASP A 508 1.86 40.81 24.76
N SER A 509 0.54 40.87 24.66
CA SER A 509 -0.36 41.30 25.72
C SER A 509 -1.44 40.24 25.96
N ASP A 510 -1.04 39.13 26.59
CA ASP A 510 -1.80 38.39 27.61
C ASP A 510 -0.89 37.37 28.34
#